data_AF-A0A4V6RXC3-F1
#
_entry.id   AF-A0A4V6RXC3-F1
#
_cell.length_a   1.000
_cell.length_b   1.000
_cell.length_c   1.000
_cell.angle_alpha   90.00
_cell.angle_beta   90.00
_cell.angle_gamma   90.00
#
_symmetry.space_group_name_H-M   'P 1'
#
loop_
_entity.id
_entity.type
_entity.pdbx_description
1 polymer ?
#
loop_
_entity_poly.entity_id
_entity_poly.type
_entity_poly.pdbx_seq_one_letter_code
_entity_poly.pdbx_strand_id
1 'polypeptide(L)'
;MGDAKRRKQLGLMPTVHPFEADMDTSGNVTLNRGPQEAALQVMIVDALRQTQPTGPLWDSAYRTSYVMAGRPERLLETAEDVQAIPVPPHRRFVGELALGTAVPEDANTYTHIPLEGGVLHLRQQTHSADGVRWESFPANTDPRRALNFLMQHPASGGLGKVVSTFRIEQAQGEDGQQGRVTIDPEPPEEWLEVLEEIASEWHGQTPEEWADLHAEQVDEDEPTAPVLKRSLFELREPALLLSPIGTPFAQVGGLELHIDPAGSGYSPDGEEWITYDPDAAPLGDSLPPELSQFLDVETVTVTVFADGRVEWAEDDVPADQADRIRADLVQATGAGHPERWADWTENLLLELFADEYPDLNEVETLPVPTAVRLDIPVDALTDADPLAQAFIESELTFDGETWHDLYAEELPAELSAVRPLN
;
A
#
# COMPACT_ATOMS: atom_id res chain seq x y z
N MET A 1 4.01 -29.11 31.13
CA MET A 1 3.84 -27.94 32.00
C MET A 1 3.91 -26.72 31.09
N GLY A 2 2.78 -26.05 30.82
CA GLY A 2 2.66 -25.07 29.73
C GLY A 2 3.48 -23.80 29.94
N ASP A 3 3.98 -23.24 28.85
CA ASP A 3 4.92 -22.11 28.82
C ASP A 3 4.42 -20.88 29.58
N ALA A 4 3.11 -20.61 29.52
CA ALA A 4 2.45 -19.55 30.27
C ALA A 4 2.62 -19.67 31.80
N LYS A 5 2.70 -20.90 32.33
CA LYS A 5 2.90 -21.16 33.77
C LYS A 5 4.35 -20.91 34.20
N ARG A 6 5.31 -21.10 33.28
CA ARG A 6 6.74 -20.89 33.50
C ARG A 6 7.09 -19.39 33.46
N ARG A 7 6.53 -18.63 32.50
CA ARG A 7 6.65 -17.15 32.41
C ARG A 7 6.05 -16.42 33.62
N LYS A 8 4.90 -16.89 34.13
CA LYS A 8 4.27 -16.34 35.34
C LYS A 8 5.12 -16.49 36.61
N GLN A 9 5.93 -17.56 36.72
CA GLN A 9 6.85 -17.76 37.84
C GLN A 9 8.12 -16.91 37.76
N LEU A 10 8.46 -16.40 36.57
CA LEU A 10 9.65 -15.59 36.31
C LEU A 10 9.36 -14.08 36.30
N GLY A 11 8.12 -13.65 36.52
CA GLY A 11 7.74 -12.22 36.44
C GLY A 11 7.70 -11.64 35.03
N LEU A 12 7.75 -12.49 33.99
CA LEU A 12 7.83 -12.12 32.57
C LEU A 12 6.45 -11.98 31.89
N MET A 13 5.40 -11.65 32.64
CA MET A 13 4.11 -11.35 32.02
C MET A 13 4.13 -9.89 31.54
N PRO A 14 3.75 -9.61 30.29
CA PRO A 14 3.47 -8.25 29.84
C PRO A 14 2.58 -7.53 30.84
N THR A 15 2.95 -6.31 31.21
CA THR A 15 2.05 -5.47 32.00
C THR A 15 1.14 -4.75 31.02
N VAL A 16 -0.16 -5.05 31.07
CA VAL A 16 -1.14 -4.56 30.10
C VAL A 16 -2.09 -3.58 30.76
N HIS A 17 -2.24 -2.41 30.16
CA HIS A 17 -3.10 -1.33 30.62
C HIS A 17 -4.18 -1.03 29.58
N PRO A 18 -5.44 -1.44 29.78
CA PRO A 18 -6.51 -1.13 28.84
C PRO A 18 -6.87 0.35 28.90
N PHE A 19 -7.23 0.92 27.75
CA PHE A 19 -7.65 2.32 27.64
C PHE A 19 -8.82 2.51 26.67
N GLU A 20 -9.49 3.65 26.83
CA GLU A 20 -10.49 4.20 25.90
C GLU A 20 -10.22 5.70 25.79
N ALA A 21 -10.05 6.19 24.56
CA ALA A 21 -9.76 7.59 24.28
C ALA A 21 -10.58 8.10 23.11
N ASP A 22 -11.03 9.34 23.20
CA ASP A 22 -11.67 10.07 22.10
C ASP A 22 -10.68 11.08 21.52
N MET A 23 -10.77 11.30 20.21
CA MET A 23 -9.94 12.24 19.47
C MET A 23 -10.81 13.06 18.53
N ASP A 24 -10.50 14.36 18.41
CA ASP A 24 -11.13 15.25 17.44
C ASP A 24 -10.25 15.48 16.21
N THR A 25 -10.81 16.16 15.21
CA THR A 25 -10.14 16.52 13.94
C THR A 25 -8.85 17.31 14.13
N SER A 26 -8.69 18.01 15.24
CA SER A 26 -7.48 18.81 15.55
C SER A 26 -6.42 18.01 16.30
N GLY A 27 -6.68 16.74 16.61
CA GLY A 27 -5.76 15.89 17.36
C GLY A 27 -5.85 16.02 18.87
N ASN A 28 -6.90 16.65 19.40
CA ASN A 28 -7.09 16.69 20.84
C ASN A 28 -7.58 15.34 21.35
N VAL A 29 -6.72 14.65 22.08
CA VAL A 29 -7.03 13.36 22.70
C VAL A 29 -7.56 13.55 24.12
N THR A 30 -8.72 12.96 24.41
CA THR A 30 -9.33 12.89 25.73
C THR A 30 -9.38 11.44 26.20
N LEU A 31 -8.68 11.12 27.29
CA LEU A 31 -8.67 9.79 27.86
C LEU A 31 -9.93 9.57 28.74
N ASN A 32 -10.88 8.77 28.25
CA ASN A 32 -12.11 8.44 28.98
C ASN A 32 -11.87 7.37 30.04
N ARG A 33 -10.95 6.44 29.76
CA ARG A 33 -10.54 5.37 30.66
C ARG A 33 -9.08 5.02 30.39
N GLY A 34 -8.31 4.75 31.44
CA GLY A 34 -6.92 4.34 31.28
C GLY A 34 -6.23 4.02 32.62
N PRO A 35 -4.91 3.83 32.60
CA PRO A 35 -4.12 3.61 33.82
C PRO A 35 -4.19 4.83 34.75
N GLN A 36 -4.07 4.61 36.06
CA GLN A 36 -4.07 5.70 37.06
C GLN A 36 -2.76 6.49 37.07
N GLU A 37 -1.68 5.89 36.56
CA GLU A 37 -0.36 6.49 36.54
C GLU A 37 -0.24 7.53 35.43
N ALA A 38 0.13 8.77 35.81
CA ALA A 38 0.18 9.90 34.90
C ALA A 38 1.16 9.69 33.73
N ALA A 39 2.31 9.08 33.98
CA ALA A 39 3.30 8.79 32.93
C ALA A 39 2.73 7.89 31.83
N LEU A 40 1.94 6.87 32.20
CA LEU A 40 1.30 5.97 31.24
C LEU A 40 0.17 6.65 30.47
N GLN A 41 -0.55 7.59 31.10
CA GLN A 41 -1.56 8.40 30.41
C GLN A 41 -0.93 9.30 29.35
N VAL A 42 0.18 9.97 29.69
CA VAL A 42 0.95 10.81 28.76
C VAL A 42 1.44 9.95 27.58
N MET A 43 2.03 8.79 27.87
CA MET A 43 2.48 7.86 26.83
C MET A 43 1.37 7.46 25.84
N ILE A 44 0.16 7.13 26.33
CA ILE A 44 -0.99 6.79 25.46
C ILE A 44 -1.43 8.00 24.62
N VAL A 45 -1.53 9.17 25.26
CA VAL A 45 -2.00 10.40 24.60
C VAL A 45 -1.02 10.85 23.52
N ASP A 46 0.28 10.86 23.82
CA ASP A 46 1.32 11.29 22.89
C ASP A 46 1.43 10.32 21.72
N ALA A 47 1.37 9.01 21.97
CA ALA A 47 1.32 8.00 20.92
C ALA A 47 0.13 8.22 19.96
N LEU A 48 -1.08 8.39 20.49
CA LEU A 48 -2.25 8.65 19.66
C LEU A 48 -2.13 9.95 18.87
N ARG A 49 -1.57 11.01 19.46
CA ARG A 49 -1.36 12.29 18.76
C ARG A 49 -0.35 12.20 17.62
N GLN A 50 0.71 11.43 17.81
CA GLN A 50 1.79 11.31 16.84
C GLN A 50 1.42 10.39 15.68
N THR A 51 0.63 9.33 15.93
CA THR A 51 0.38 8.31 14.90
C THR A 51 -0.99 8.40 14.25
N GLN A 52 -1.99 9.03 14.90
CA GLN A 52 -3.35 9.04 14.36
C GLN A 52 -3.56 10.24 13.42
N PRO A 53 -4.30 10.06 12.30
CA PRO A 53 -4.58 11.14 11.37
C PRO A 53 -5.23 12.36 12.02
N THR A 54 -4.79 13.56 11.64
CA THR A 54 -5.32 14.85 12.10
C THR A 54 -5.39 15.86 10.94
N GLY A 55 -6.10 16.97 11.16
CA GLY A 55 -6.16 18.05 10.18
C GLY A 55 -6.70 17.56 8.83
N PRO A 56 -6.10 17.97 7.70
CA PRO A 56 -6.47 17.48 6.37
C PRO A 56 -6.42 15.95 6.22
N LEU A 57 -5.46 15.27 6.86
CA LEU A 57 -5.32 13.83 6.80
C LEU A 57 -6.49 13.07 7.46
N TRP A 58 -7.19 13.72 8.41
CA TRP A 58 -8.38 13.15 9.04
C TRP A 58 -9.42 12.74 7.99
N ASP A 59 -9.70 13.64 7.06
CA ASP A 59 -10.73 13.46 6.04
C ASP A 59 -10.32 12.37 5.05
N SER A 60 -9.10 12.44 4.54
CA SER A 60 -8.56 11.46 3.59
C SER A 60 -8.54 10.05 4.19
N ALA A 61 -8.02 9.90 5.41
CA ALA A 61 -7.97 8.60 6.09
C ALA A 61 -9.37 8.00 6.33
N TYR A 62 -10.35 8.84 6.70
CA TYR A 62 -11.73 8.37 6.89
C TYR A 62 -12.35 7.92 5.56
N ARG A 63 -12.20 8.72 4.50
CA ARG A 63 -12.77 8.42 3.17
C ARG A 63 -12.12 7.19 2.56
N THR A 64 -10.80 7.03 2.67
CA THR A 64 -10.10 5.79 2.30
C THR A 64 -10.66 4.60 3.05
N SER A 65 -10.79 4.69 4.39
CA SER A 65 -11.36 3.60 5.20
C SER A 65 -12.82 3.29 4.83
N TYR A 66 -13.61 4.32 4.50
CA TYR A 66 -15.00 4.18 4.06
C TYR A 66 -15.10 3.41 2.74
N VAL A 67 -14.27 3.77 1.76
CA VAL A 67 -14.17 3.07 0.47
C VAL A 67 -13.66 1.64 0.67
N MET A 68 -12.60 1.46 1.46
CA MET A 68 -12.03 0.15 1.79
C MET A 68 -12.99 -0.75 2.56
N ALA A 69 -13.99 -0.19 3.23
CA ALA A 69 -15.05 -0.94 3.88
C ALA A 69 -16.19 -1.34 2.93
N GLY A 70 -16.08 -1.05 1.62
CA GLY A 70 -17.12 -1.34 0.63
C GLY A 70 -18.42 -0.56 0.87
N ARG A 71 -18.35 0.58 1.56
CA ARG A 71 -19.52 1.38 1.95
C ARG A 71 -20.16 2.22 0.84
N PRO A 72 -19.46 2.67 -0.23
CA PRO A 72 -20.11 3.44 -1.28
C PRO A 72 -21.30 2.68 -1.87
N GLU A 73 -22.51 3.23 -1.74
CA GLU A 73 -23.74 2.65 -2.33
C GLU A 73 -23.82 2.84 -3.85
N ARG A 74 -22.96 3.72 -4.38
CA ARG A 74 -22.81 4.05 -5.79
C ARG A 74 -21.32 4.08 -6.14
N LEU A 75 -21.02 3.92 -7.41
CA LEU A 75 -19.67 4.15 -7.92
C LEU A 75 -19.27 5.60 -7.62
N LEU A 76 -18.05 5.79 -7.11
CA LEU A 76 -17.41 7.10 -7.03
C LEU A 76 -16.59 7.20 -8.32
N GLU A 77 -16.88 8.20 -9.16
CA GLU A 77 -16.22 8.37 -10.45
C GLU A 77 -15.32 9.62 -10.45
N THR A 78 -15.61 10.56 -9.55
CA THR A 78 -14.98 11.88 -9.51
C THR A 78 -14.41 12.24 -8.14
N ALA A 79 -13.54 13.24 -8.10
CA ALA A 79 -13.05 13.82 -6.85
C ALA A 79 -14.19 14.40 -6.00
N GLU A 80 -15.19 15.01 -6.65
CA GLU A 80 -16.38 15.56 -5.99
C GLU A 80 -17.21 14.47 -5.30
N ASP A 81 -17.28 13.27 -5.89
CA ASP A 81 -17.99 12.13 -5.27
C ASP A 81 -17.35 11.70 -3.96
N VAL A 82 -16.02 11.65 -3.93
CA VAL A 82 -15.25 11.34 -2.72
C VAL A 82 -15.42 12.44 -1.68
N GLN A 83 -15.35 13.71 -2.08
CA GLN A 83 -15.54 14.84 -1.17
C GLN A 83 -16.94 14.88 -0.55
N ALA A 84 -17.96 14.41 -1.27
CA ALA A 84 -19.34 14.36 -0.78
C ALA A 84 -19.55 13.33 0.35
N ILE A 85 -18.59 12.42 0.59
CA ILE A 85 -18.65 11.49 1.72
C ILE A 85 -18.52 12.30 3.03
N PRO A 86 -19.53 12.26 3.92
CA PRO A 86 -19.50 13.00 5.17
C PRO A 86 -18.49 12.39 6.14
N VAL A 87 -17.60 13.22 6.66
CA VAL A 87 -16.56 12.80 7.60
C VAL A 87 -17.00 13.13 9.04
N PRO A 88 -17.09 12.14 9.94
CA PRO A 88 -17.40 12.38 11.34
C PRO A 88 -16.26 13.15 12.04
N PRO A 89 -16.57 14.13 12.92
CA PRO A 89 -15.56 14.93 13.61
C PRO A 89 -14.91 14.24 14.81
N HIS A 90 -15.39 13.05 15.21
CA HIS A 90 -14.89 12.32 16.36
C HIS A 90 -14.49 10.89 16.03
N ARG A 91 -13.36 10.46 16.59
CA ARG A 91 -12.89 9.07 16.63
C ARG A 91 -12.75 8.61 18.06
N ARG A 92 -13.02 7.33 18.28
CA ARG A 92 -12.81 6.65 19.56
C ARG A 92 -11.96 5.42 19.35
N PHE A 93 -10.94 5.31 20.18
CA PHE A 93 -9.99 4.22 20.20
C PHE A 93 -10.18 3.41 21.48
N VAL A 94 -10.25 2.09 21.33
CA VAL A 94 -10.23 1.14 22.44
C VAL A 94 -9.04 0.22 22.24
N GLY A 95 -8.18 0.12 23.23
CA GLY A 95 -6.92 -0.59 23.08
C GLY A 95 -6.26 -0.95 24.40
N GLU A 96 -5.01 -1.36 24.28
CA GLU A 96 -4.17 -1.82 25.38
C GLU A 96 -2.73 -1.30 25.21
N LEU A 97 -2.15 -0.70 26.25
CA LEU A 97 -0.72 -0.44 26.35
C LEU A 97 -0.05 -1.65 27.00
N ALA A 98 0.83 -2.34 26.28
CA ALA A 98 1.57 -3.50 26.76
C ALA A 98 3.05 -3.17 26.94
N LEU A 99 3.50 -3.11 28.19
CA LEU A 99 4.89 -2.82 28.55
C LEU A 99 5.74 -4.10 28.56
N GLY A 100 7.03 -3.95 28.24
CA GLY A 100 7.99 -5.05 28.16
C GLY A 100 7.69 -6.05 27.04
N THR A 101 6.94 -5.61 26.03
CA THR A 101 6.51 -6.40 24.87
C THR A 101 7.01 -5.70 23.62
N ALA A 102 7.67 -6.46 22.74
CA ALA A 102 8.02 -5.99 21.41
C ALA A 102 6.80 -6.06 20.48
N VAL A 103 6.80 -5.25 19.43
CA VAL A 103 5.83 -5.39 18.34
C VAL A 103 6.01 -6.79 17.72
N PRO A 104 4.92 -7.57 17.53
CA PRO A 104 5.00 -8.84 16.81
C PRO A 104 5.55 -8.64 15.39
N GLU A 105 6.32 -9.60 14.87
CA GLU A 105 6.96 -9.49 13.54
C GLU A 105 5.94 -9.36 12.40
N ASP A 106 4.72 -9.87 12.60
CA ASP A 106 3.59 -9.86 11.66
C ASP A 106 2.54 -8.78 11.99
N ALA A 107 2.84 -7.87 12.92
CA ALA A 107 1.87 -6.89 13.37
C ALA A 107 1.79 -5.69 12.44
N ASN A 108 0.57 -5.42 11.97
CA ASN A 108 0.24 -4.21 11.25
C ASN A 108 0.47 -2.97 12.15
N THR A 109 1.38 -2.08 11.72
CA THR A 109 1.82 -0.88 12.44
C THR A 109 0.70 0.16 12.67
N TYR A 110 -0.35 0.15 11.86
CA TYR A 110 -1.54 0.98 12.07
C TYR A 110 -2.35 0.57 13.30
N THR A 111 -2.21 -0.69 13.73
CA THR A 111 -2.87 -1.22 14.94
C THR A 111 -1.91 -1.45 16.09
N HIS A 112 -0.62 -1.63 15.82
CA HIS A 112 0.42 -1.87 16.82
C HIS A 112 1.47 -0.77 16.75
N ILE A 113 1.30 0.25 17.59
CA ILE A 113 2.19 1.41 17.61
C ILE A 113 3.39 1.09 18.53
N PRO A 114 4.63 1.04 18.00
CA PRO A 114 5.82 0.83 18.83
C PRO A 114 6.03 2.03 19.76
N LEU A 115 6.43 1.75 21.01
CA LEU A 115 6.76 2.76 22.01
C LEU A 115 8.05 2.39 22.73
N GLU A 116 8.73 3.37 23.30
CA GLU A 116 9.86 3.10 24.19
C GLU A 116 9.41 2.19 25.36
N GLY A 117 9.93 0.97 25.40
CA GLY A 117 9.62 0.00 26.44
C GLY A 117 8.27 -0.72 26.31
N GLY A 118 7.55 -0.60 25.19
CA GLY A 118 6.28 -1.32 24.99
C GLY A 118 5.63 -1.12 23.62
N VAL A 119 4.36 -1.51 23.53
CA VAL A 119 3.51 -1.36 22.34
C VAL A 119 2.11 -0.88 22.74
N LEU A 120 1.56 0.04 21.96
CA LEU A 120 0.16 0.44 22.06
C LEU A 120 -0.65 -0.29 20.98
N HIS A 121 -1.49 -1.23 21.39
CA HIS A 121 -2.34 -2.00 20.49
C HIS A 121 -3.76 -1.41 20.45
N LEU A 122 -4.17 -0.97 19.27
CA LEU A 122 -5.52 -0.47 18.96
C LEU A 122 -6.40 -1.64 18.54
N ARG A 123 -7.32 -2.05 19.41
CA ARG A 123 -8.23 -3.17 19.12
C ARG A 123 -9.45 -2.74 18.31
N GLN A 124 -9.89 -1.51 18.52
CA GLN A 124 -11.09 -1.00 17.88
C GLN A 124 -11.00 0.50 17.66
N GLN A 125 -11.42 0.92 16.47
CA GLN A 125 -11.67 2.30 16.10
C GLN A 125 -13.14 2.47 15.71
N THR A 126 -13.77 3.50 16.26
CA THR A 126 -15.16 3.88 15.93
C THR A 126 -15.25 5.37 15.66
N HIS A 127 -16.29 5.78 14.93
CA HIS A 127 -16.48 7.16 14.49
C HIS A 127 -17.85 7.67 14.96
N SER A 128 -17.95 8.97 15.23
CA SER A 128 -19.21 9.59 15.66
C SER A 128 -19.41 10.97 15.07
N ALA A 129 -20.61 11.20 14.54
CA ALA A 129 -21.04 12.50 14.01
C ALA A 129 -21.46 13.47 15.14
N ASP A 130 -21.93 12.95 16.27
CA ASP A 130 -22.55 13.71 17.36
C ASP A 130 -21.83 13.54 18.72
N GLY A 131 -20.78 12.73 18.78
CA GLY A 131 -20.06 12.37 20.00
C GLY A 131 -20.82 11.40 20.92
N VAL A 132 -21.99 10.91 20.51
CA VAL A 132 -22.87 10.06 21.32
C VAL A 132 -23.02 8.68 20.71
N ARG A 133 -23.29 8.62 19.40
CA ARG A 133 -23.45 7.37 18.65
C ARG A 133 -22.15 7.03 17.94
N TRP A 134 -21.60 5.87 18.28
CA TRP A 134 -20.33 5.38 17.76
C TRP A 134 -20.55 4.22 16.79
N GLU A 135 -19.98 4.32 15.60
CA GLU A 135 -20.12 3.31 14.55
C GLU A 135 -18.74 2.82 14.08
N SER A 136 -18.62 1.51 13.90
CA SER A 136 -17.48 0.91 13.22
C SER A 136 -17.80 0.72 11.74
N PHE A 137 -16.76 0.58 10.92
CA PHE A 137 -16.94 0.03 9.59
C PHE A 137 -17.30 -1.46 9.69
N PRO A 138 -18.14 -1.98 8.77
CA PRO A 138 -18.33 -3.41 8.66
C PRO A 138 -17.01 -4.08 8.24
N ALA A 139 -16.86 -5.36 8.56
CA ALA A 139 -15.79 -6.15 7.95
C ALA A 139 -16.03 -6.16 6.42
N ASN A 140 -15.01 -5.78 5.65
CA ASN A 140 -15.11 -5.85 4.20
C ASN A 140 -15.02 -7.33 3.78
N THR A 141 -16.04 -7.80 3.08
CA THR A 141 -16.11 -9.16 2.54
C THR A 141 -15.29 -9.35 1.26
N ASP A 142 -14.85 -8.25 0.64
CA ASP A 142 -14.03 -8.25 -0.57
C ASP A 142 -12.97 -7.11 -0.56
N PRO A 143 -11.87 -7.30 0.20
CA PRO A 143 -10.79 -6.31 0.31
C PRO A 143 -10.05 -6.06 -1.01
N ARG A 144 -9.90 -7.08 -1.85
CA ARG A 144 -9.20 -6.99 -3.14
C ARG A 144 -9.94 -6.08 -4.10
N ARG A 145 -11.25 -6.24 -4.22
CA ARG A 145 -12.07 -5.33 -5.05
C ARG A 145 -12.01 -3.89 -4.57
N ALA A 146 -12.01 -3.66 -3.26
CA ALA A 146 -11.91 -2.32 -2.71
C ALA A 146 -10.53 -1.69 -2.97
N LEU A 147 -9.46 -2.49 -2.92
CA LEU A 147 -8.11 -2.06 -3.28
C LEU A 147 -8.00 -1.76 -4.78
N ASN A 148 -8.50 -2.64 -5.66
CA ASN A 148 -8.54 -2.40 -7.10
C ASN A 148 -9.32 -1.14 -7.44
N PHE A 149 -10.46 -0.92 -6.76
CA PHE A 149 -11.22 0.32 -6.89
C PHE A 149 -10.39 1.53 -6.45
N LEU A 150 -9.72 1.48 -5.30
CA LEU A 150 -8.81 2.55 -4.89
C LEU A 150 -7.76 2.79 -5.96
N MET A 151 -7.09 1.76 -6.45
CA MET A 151 -6.01 1.85 -7.42
C MET A 151 -6.41 2.49 -8.76
N GLN A 152 -7.64 2.24 -9.21
CA GLN A 152 -8.15 2.73 -10.49
C GLN A 152 -8.84 4.11 -10.38
N HIS A 153 -9.13 4.59 -9.17
CA HIS A 153 -9.92 5.80 -8.99
C HIS A 153 -9.10 7.08 -9.28
N PRO A 154 -9.58 8.05 -10.08
CA PRO A 154 -8.82 9.27 -10.39
C PRO A 154 -8.39 10.09 -9.16
N ALA A 155 -9.14 9.98 -8.06
CA ALA A 155 -8.84 10.67 -6.80
C ALA A 155 -7.78 9.99 -5.90
N SER A 156 -7.25 8.82 -6.28
CA SER A 156 -6.15 8.14 -5.59
C SER A 156 -4.82 8.23 -6.35
N GLY A 157 -4.85 8.37 -7.68
CA GLY A 157 -3.67 8.31 -8.55
C GLY A 157 -2.77 9.54 -8.55
N GLY A 158 -2.95 10.48 -7.61
CA GLY A 158 -2.17 11.71 -7.55
C GLY A 158 -1.63 12.00 -6.15
N LEU A 159 -0.38 12.47 -6.09
CA LEU A 159 0.15 13.14 -4.91
C LEU A 159 -0.71 14.40 -4.71
N GLY A 160 -1.32 14.57 -3.53
CA GLY A 160 -2.28 15.64 -3.29
C GLY A 160 -1.68 17.05 -3.51
N LYS A 161 -2.49 18.09 -3.36
CA LYS A 161 -2.12 19.43 -3.83
C LYS A 161 -0.89 19.98 -3.11
N VAL A 162 0.11 20.47 -3.86
CA VAL A 162 1.27 21.18 -3.30
C VAL A 162 0.83 22.46 -2.59
N VAL A 163 1.20 22.56 -1.31
CA VAL A 163 1.01 23.73 -0.45
C VAL A 163 2.26 24.61 -0.49
N SER A 164 3.43 23.98 -0.36
CA SER A 164 4.73 24.66 -0.38
C SER A 164 5.80 23.73 -0.91
N THR A 165 6.89 24.33 -1.40
CA THR A 165 8.10 23.62 -1.81
C THR A 165 9.27 24.22 -1.06
N PHE A 166 10.07 23.37 -0.42
CA PHE A 166 11.27 23.74 0.33
C PHE A 166 12.49 23.14 -0.34
N ARG A 167 13.44 23.98 -0.73
CA ARG A 167 14.77 23.56 -1.09
C ARG A 167 15.61 23.51 0.17
N ILE A 168 16.10 22.32 0.50
CA ILE A 168 16.94 22.10 1.68
C ILE A 168 18.37 21.81 1.21
N GLU A 169 19.32 22.60 1.70
CA GLU A 169 20.75 22.42 1.51
C GLU A 169 21.40 22.10 2.86
N GLN A 170 22.09 20.97 2.95
CA GLN A 170 22.81 20.56 4.15
C GLN A 170 24.31 20.49 3.84
N ALA A 171 25.13 20.95 4.78
CA ALA A 171 26.57 20.71 4.75
C ALA A 171 26.93 19.41 5.47
N GLN A 172 28.04 18.79 5.07
CA GLN A 172 28.59 17.67 5.82
C GLN A 172 28.93 18.08 7.26
N GLY A 173 28.58 17.23 8.21
CA GLY A 173 28.94 17.39 9.61
C GLY A 173 30.42 17.09 9.91
N GLU A 174 30.96 17.65 10.99
CA GLU A 174 32.29 17.34 11.52
C GLU A 174 32.18 16.72 12.92
N ASP A 175 33.02 15.74 13.24
CA ASP A 175 33.20 15.19 14.60
C ASP A 175 31.89 14.87 15.37
N GLY A 176 30.95 14.19 14.70
CA GLY A 176 29.67 13.78 15.30
C GLY A 176 28.68 14.93 15.54
N GLN A 177 28.93 16.11 14.94
CA GLN A 177 27.96 17.19 14.88
C GLN A 177 27.26 17.21 13.52
N GLN A 178 25.97 17.50 13.54
CA GLN A 178 25.17 17.76 12.34
C GLN A 178 25.73 19.00 11.62
N GLY A 179 25.86 18.90 10.30
CA GLY A 179 26.26 20.05 9.50
C GLY A 179 25.12 21.06 9.34
N ARG A 180 25.47 22.28 8.92
CA ARG A 180 24.50 23.37 8.81
C ARG A 180 23.43 23.04 7.77
N VAL A 181 22.16 23.15 8.16
CA VAL A 181 21.00 23.06 7.27
C VAL A 181 20.55 24.48 6.88
N THR A 182 20.17 24.66 5.61
CA THR A 182 19.58 25.89 5.08
C THR A 182 18.31 25.51 4.32
N ILE A 183 17.20 26.17 4.63
CA ILE A 183 15.88 25.88 4.06
C ILE A 183 15.36 27.14 3.36
N ASP A 184 14.94 27.00 2.11
CA ASP A 184 14.44 28.09 1.27
C ASP A 184 13.12 27.68 0.58
N PRO A 185 12.01 28.44 0.74
CA PRO A 185 11.87 29.64 1.57
C PRO A 185 11.94 29.31 3.07
N GLU A 186 12.19 30.33 3.90
CA GLU A 186 12.21 30.18 5.36
C GLU A 186 10.86 29.59 5.85
N PRO A 187 10.87 28.41 6.50
CA PRO A 187 9.66 27.77 6.95
C PRO A 187 9.08 28.49 8.18
N PRO A 188 7.79 28.27 8.51
CA PRO A 188 7.24 28.64 9.82
C PRO A 188 8.12 28.10 10.97
N GLU A 189 8.23 28.86 12.06
CA GLU A 189 9.09 28.52 13.21
C GLU A 189 8.79 27.12 13.77
N GLU A 190 7.51 26.75 13.80
CA GLU A 190 7.03 25.44 14.26
C GLU A 190 7.43 24.25 13.35
N TRP A 191 7.89 24.50 12.12
CA TRP A 191 8.33 23.47 11.18
C TRP A 191 9.84 23.43 11.01
N LEU A 192 10.57 24.43 11.49
CA LEU A 192 12.01 24.54 11.26
C LEU A 192 12.75 23.32 11.83
N GLU A 193 12.56 23.01 13.11
CA GLU A 193 13.20 21.88 13.79
C GLU A 193 12.84 20.54 13.11
N VAL A 194 11.57 20.37 12.74
CA VAL A 194 11.06 19.16 12.08
C VAL A 194 11.71 18.97 10.70
N LEU A 195 11.80 20.04 9.90
CA LEU A 195 12.42 19.97 8.58
C LEU A 195 13.94 19.78 8.65
N GLU A 196 14.61 20.31 9.68
CA GLU A 196 16.05 20.07 9.92
C GLU A 196 16.33 18.62 10.33
N GLU A 197 15.46 18.01 11.14
CA GLU A 197 15.52 16.59 11.51
C GLU A 197 15.32 15.70 10.28
N ILE A 198 14.26 15.96 9.49
CA ILE A 198 13.96 15.25 8.25
C ILE A 198 15.11 15.37 7.25
N ALA A 199 15.69 16.57 7.09
CA ALA A 199 16.84 16.76 6.22
C ALA A 199 18.01 15.87 6.62
N SER A 200 18.24 15.73 7.93
CA SER A 200 19.34 14.92 8.47
C SER A 200 19.08 13.44 8.33
N GLU A 201 17.85 13.00 8.52
CA GLU A 201 17.45 11.61 8.23
C GLU A 201 17.65 11.29 6.75
N TRP A 202 17.23 12.20 5.87
CA TRP A 202 17.33 12.02 4.42
C TRP A 202 18.76 12.10 3.88
N HIS A 203 19.59 13.02 4.39
CA HIS A 203 20.96 13.23 3.91
C HIS A 203 22.01 12.42 4.66
N GLY A 204 21.68 11.88 5.83
CA GLY A 204 22.57 11.16 6.75
C GLY A 204 22.86 11.97 8.02
N GLN A 205 22.72 11.33 9.18
CA GLN A 205 22.92 11.98 10.49
C GLN A 205 24.39 11.96 10.91
N THR A 206 25.15 10.99 10.40
CA THR A 206 26.58 10.80 10.66
C THR A 206 27.42 10.99 9.38
N PRO A 207 28.73 11.29 9.49
CA PRO A 207 29.61 11.34 8.32
C PRO A 207 29.65 10.03 7.52
N GLU A 208 29.53 8.89 8.20
CA GLU A 208 29.43 7.58 7.57
C GLU A 208 28.13 7.43 6.78
N GLU A 209 26.96 7.63 7.40
CA GLU A 209 25.65 7.57 6.70
C GLU A 209 25.57 8.58 5.55
N TRP A 210 26.16 9.76 5.73
CA TRP A 210 26.25 10.78 4.69
C TRP A 210 27.00 10.26 3.46
N ALA A 211 28.12 9.57 3.65
CA ALA A 211 28.91 9.00 2.57
C ALA A 211 28.18 7.81 1.93
N ASP A 212 27.61 6.92 2.74
CA ASP A 212 26.91 5.72 2.28
C ASP A 212 25.68 6.07 1.43
N LEU A 213 24.80 6.96 1.92
CA LEU A 213 23.63 7.42 1.17
C LEU A 213 24.00 8.19 -0.11
N HIS A 214 25.16 8.83 -0.15
CA HIS A 214 25.65 9.44 -1.39
C HIS A 214 26.09 8.39 -2.38
N ALA A 215 26.85 7.40 -1.93
CA ALA A 215 27.37 6.30 -2.74
C ALA A 215 26.25 5.50 -3.42
N GLU A 216 25.10 5.34 -2.76
CA GLU A 216 23.93 4.68 -3.34
C GLU A 216 23.30 5.43 -4.53
N GLN A 217 23.50 6.75 -4.62
CA GLN A 217 22.86 7.61 -5.63
C GLN A 217 23.77 7.96 -6.81
N VAL A 218 25.03 7.51 -6.79
CA VAL A 218 26.01 7.80 -7.85
C VAL A 218 26.59 6.50 -8.41
N ASP A 219 26.71 6.43 -9.74
CA ASP A 219 27.34 5.30 -10.43
C ASP A 219 28.86 5.49 -10.50
N GLU A 220 29.53 5.45 -9.34
CA GLU A 220 30.98 5.58 -9.20
C GLU A 220 31.56 4.39 -8.39
N ASP A 221 32.69 3.83 -8.83
CA ASP A 221 33.34 2.68 -8.16
C ASP A 221 33.86 3.04 -6.74
N GLU A 222 34.30 4.28 -6.54
CA GLU A 222 34.81 4.82 -5.27
C GLU A 222 34.27 6.25 -5.06
N PRO A 223 32.99 6.40 -4.70
CA PRO A 223 32.36 7.70 -4.58
C PRO A 223 32.97 8.49 -3.43
N THR A 224 33.28 9.76 -3.69
CA THR A 224 33.79 10.68 -2.68
C THR A 224 32.63 11.45 -2.05
N ALA A 225 32.52 11.38 -0.71
CA ALA A 225 31.48 12.10 0.01
C ALA A 225 31.48 13.61 -0.31
N PRO A 226 30.33 14.20 -0.66
CA PRO A 226 30.25 15.60 -1.03
C PRO A 226 30.26 16.50 0.21
N VAL A 227 30.67 17.76 0.02
CA VAL A 227 30.64 18.78 1.09
C VAL A 227 29.21 19.30 1.30
N LEU A 228 28.38 19.35 0.26
CA LEU A 228 26.97 19.74 0.37
C LEU A 228 26.04 18.71 -0.32
N LYS A 229 24.86 18.51 0.25
CA LYS A 229 23.72 17.86 -0.41
C LYS A 229 22.55 18.83 -0.49
N ARG A 230 21.73 18.68 -1.53
CA ARG A 230 20.51 19.44 -1.74
C ARG A 230 19.38 18.50 -2.10
N SER A 231 18.20 18.75 -1.53
CA SER A 231 16.96 18.09 -1.93
C SER A 231 15.81 19.07 -1.99
N LEU A 232 14.80 18.70 -2.77
CA LEU A 232 13.57 19.45 -2.90
C LEU A 232 12.47 18.68 -2.19
N PHE A 233 11.83 19.33 -1.22
CA PHE A 233 10.75 18.77 -0.44
C PHE A 233 9.45 19.48 -0.80
N GLU A 234 8.43 18.72 -1.14
CA GLU A 234 7.09 19.23 -1.40
C GLU A 234 6.19 18.91 -0.22
N LEU A 235 5.67 19.96 0.40
CA LEU A 235 4.61 19.83 1.40
C LEU A 235 3.27 19.88 0.68
N ARG A 236 2.49 18.81 0.82
CA ARG A 236 1.24 18.59 0.11
C ARG A 236 0.08 18.41 1.08
N GLU A 237 -1.09 18.88 0.68
CA GLU A 237 -2.34 18.36 1.24
C GLU A 237 -2.43 16.88 0.85
N PRO A 238 -2.89 16.00 1.75
CA PRO A 238 -3.09 14.59 1.40
C PRO A 238 -4.10 14.47 0.26
N ALA A 239 -3.90 13.45 -0.58
CA ALA A 239 -4.88 13.11 -1.60
C ALA A 239 -6.24 12.80 -0.97
N LEU A 240 -7.34 12.96 -1.72
CA LEU A 240 -8.69 12.70 -1.20
C LEU A 240 -8.87 11.24 -0.77
N LEU A 241 -8.18 10.34 -1.47
CA LEU A 241 -7.99 8.95 -1.09
C LEU A 241 -6.49 8.69 -0.95
N LEU A 242 -6.07 8.24 0.22
CA LEU A 242 -4.70 7.80 0.46
C LEU A 242 -4.36 6.60 -0.44
N SER A 243 -3.28 6.74 -1.20
CA SER A 243 -2.75 5.70 -2.07
C SER A 243 -1.71 4.86 -1.33
N PRO A 244 -1.67 3.53 -1.55
CA PRO A 244 -0.60 2.69 -1.03
C PRO A 244 0.75 2.89 -1.76
N ILE A 245 0.76 3.55 -2.92
CA ILE A 245 1.95 3.68 -3.79
C ILE A 245 2.72 4.98 -3.54
N GLY A 246 2.06 6.02 -3.04
CA GLY A 246 2.68 7.33 -2.78
C GLY A 246 2.84 7.61 -1.30
N THR A 247 3.59 6.78 -0.59
CA THR A 247 3.77 6.95 0.86
C THR A 247 4.60 8.21 1.11
N PRO A 248 4.10 9.18 1.91
CA PRO A 248 4.88 10.36 2.22
C PRO A 248 6.10 9.99 3.05
N PHE A 249 7.21 10.71 2.85
CA PHE A 249 8.41 10.56 3.66
C PHE A 249 8.12 10.87 5.13
N ALA A 250 7.38 11.96 5.38
CA ALA A 250 6.96 12.36 6.72
C ALA A 250 5.59 13.05 6.70
N GLN A 251 4.97 13.16 7.87
CA GLN A 251 3.74 13.92 8.06
C GLN A 251 3.96 15.05 9.06
N VAL A 252 3.61 16.28 8.66
CA VAL A 252 3.79 17.48 9.49
C VAL A 252 2.48 18.25 9.56
N GLY A 253 1.88 18.34 10.75
CA GLY A 253 0.63 19.09 10.95
C GLY A 253 -0.56 18.58 10.11
N GLY A 254 -0.59 17.29 9.78
CA GLY A 254 -1.62 16.68 8.91
C GLY A 254 -1.42 16.94 7.41
N LEU A 255 -0.28 17.51 7.03
CA LEU A 255 0.21 17.59 5.65
C LEU A 255 1.24 16.49 5.39
N GLU A 256 1.40 16.14 4.13
CA GLU A 256 2.31 15.12 3.65
C GLU A 256 3.57 15.75 3.07
N LEU A 257 4.73 15.30 3.51
CA LEU A 257 6.01 15.71 2.96
C LEU A 257 6.50 14.66 1.97
N HIS A 258 6.68 15.07 0.72
CA HIS A 258 7.19 14.25 -0.37
C HIS A 258 8.56 14.80 -0.81
N ILE A 259 9.44 13.92 -1.27
CA ILE A 259 10.75 14.31 -1.78
C ILE A 259 10.70 14.25 -3.29
N ASP A 260 11.17 15.29 -3.97
CA ASP A 260 11.32 15.33 -5.41
C ASP A 260 12.78 14.99 -5.78
N PRO A 261 13.05 13.77 -6.31
CA PRO A 261 14.40 13.36 -6.70
C PRO A 261 14.97 14.25 -7.81
N ALA A 262 14.14 14.75 -8.73
CA ALA A 262 14.59 15.54 -9.87
C ALA A 262 15.16 16.91 -9.45
N GLY A 263 14.78 17.40 -8.26
CA GLY A 263 15.34 18.62 -7.67
C GLY A 263 16.61 18.40 -6.83
N SER A 264 17.02 17.15 -6.63
CA SER A 264 18.11 16.78 -5.73
C SER A 264 19.48 16.83 -6.40
N GLY A 265 20.52 17.11 -5.61
CA GLY A 265 21.89 17.19 -6.09
C GLY A 265 22.91 17.29 -4.97
N TYR A 266 24.18 17.36 -5.35
CA TYR A 266 25.30 17.45 -4.43
C TYR A 266 26.38 18.39 -4.95
N SER A 267 27.26 18.82 -4.04
CA SER A 267 28.44 19.61 -4.38
C SER A 267 29.67 19.00 -3.73
N PRO A 268 30.64 18.49 -4.51
CA PRO A 268 31.89 17.96 -3.98
C PRO A 268 32.77 19.02 -3.29
N ASP A 269 32.68 20.27 -3.73
CA ASP A 269 33.56 21.37 -3.30
C ASP A 269 32.83 22.56 -2.68
N GLY A 270 31.50 22.56 -2.70
CA GLY A 270 30.66 23.66 -2.25
C GLY A 270 30.47 24.78 -3.29
N GLU A 271 31.03 24.65 -4.49
CA GLU A 271 30.94 25.64 -5.57
C GLU A 271 30.13 25.11 -6.76
N GLU A 272 30.42 23.89 -7.23
CA GLU A 272 29.74 23.27 -8.37
C GLU A 272 28.64 22.31 -7.90
N TRP A 273 27.44 22.43 -8.48
CA TRP A 273 26.32 21.54 -8.20
C TRP A 273 26.17 20.50 -9.29
N ILE A 274 26.18 19.24 -8.88
CA ILE A 274 25.90 18.06 -9.71
C ILE A 274 24.51 17.56 -9.34
N THR A 275 23.70 17.23 -10.35
CA THR A 275 22.35 16.70 -10.12
C THR A 275 22.47 15.18 -9.94
N TYR A 276 21.76 14.62 -8.97
CA TYR A 276 21.65 13.17 -8.87
C TYR A 276 20.85 12.64 -10.06
N ASP A 277 21.11 11.39 -10.46
CA ASP A 277 20.26 10.73 -11.44
C ASP A 277 18.90 10.46 -10.77
N PRO A 278 17.78 11.02 -11.27
CA PRO A 278 16.46 10.80 -10.67
C PRO A 278 16.03 9.33 -10.72
N ASP A 279 16.60 8.54 -11.63
CA ASP A 279 16.31 7.11 -11.78
C ASP A 279 17.27 6.23 -10.95
N ALA A 280 18.35 6.82 -10.41
CA ALA A 280 19.20 6.18 -9.39
C ALA A 280 18.51 6.30 -8.03
N ALA A 281 17.52 5.45 -7.81
CA ALA A 281 16.65 5.47 -6.64
C ALA A 281 17.45 5.54 -5.31
N PRO A 282 17.20 6.53 -4.43
CA PRO A 282 17.45 6.36 -3.01
C PRO A 282 16.33 5.51 -2.38
N LEU A 283 16.73 4.69 -1.39
CA LEU A 283 15.87 3.98 -0.43
C LEU A 283 14.51 4.65 -0.16
N GLY A 284 13.41 3.96 -0.49
CA GLY A 284 12.07 4.34 -0.04
C GLY A 284 10.92 3.84 -0.91
N ASP A 285 11.17 3.51 -2.18
CA ASP A 285 10.13 3.07 -3.13
C ASP A 285 9.86 1.56 -3.14
N SER A 286 10.42 0.83 -2.17
CA SER A 286 9.85 -0.48 -1.86
C SER A 286 8.52 -0.22 -1.17
N LEU A 287 7.42 -0.49 -1.86
CA LEU A 287 6.14 -0.81 -1.23
C LEU A 287 6.42 -1.54 0.10
N PRO A 288 5.77 -1.18 1.22
CA PRO A 288 5.91 -1.88 2.49
C PRO A 288 5.95 -3.39 2.23
N PRO A 289 6.79 -4.21 2.87
CA PRO A 289 6.94 -5.63 2.52
C PRO A 289 5.60 -6.38 2.46
N GLU A 290 4.63 -5.93 3.25
CA GLU A 290 3.23 -6.36 3.24
C GLU A 290 2.51 -6.07 1.91
N LEU A 291 2.71 -4.87 1.33
CA LEU A 291 2.21 -4.46 0.01
C LEU A 291 3.06 -5.00 -1.16
N SER A 292 4.37 -5.13 -0.98
CA SER A 292 5.25 -5.81 -1.94
C SER A 292 4.88 -7.29 -2.06
N GLN A 293 4.49 -7.97 -0.97
CA GLN A 293 3.93 -9.33 -0.99
C GLN A 293 2.50 -9.39 -1.55
N PHE A 294 1.73 -8.31 -1.46
CA PHE A 294 0.39 -8.21 -2.06
C PHE A 294 0.45 -8.01 -3.58
N LEU A 295 1.56 -7.45 -4.09
CA LEU A 295 1.77 -7.18 -5.51
C LEU A 295 2.70 -8.22 -6.18
N ASP A 296 3.66 -8.77 -5.44
CA ASP A 296 4.38 -10.01 -5.77
C ASP A 296 3.65 -11.22 -5.14
N VAL A 297 2.44 -11.49 -5.62
CA VAL A 297 1.89 -12.82 -5.39
C VAL A 297 2.74 -13.77 -6.21
N GLU A 298 3.54 -14.61 -5.55
CA GLU A 298 4.23 -15.68 -6.25
C GLU A 298 3.16 -16.58 -6.86
N THR A 299 3.08 -16.58 -8.19
CA THR A 299 2.08 -17.34 -8.95
C THR A 299 2.75 -18.46 -9.72
N VAL A 300 2.02 -19.56 -9.86
CA VAL A 300 2.33 -20.63 -10.79
C VAL A 300 1.45 -20.48 -12.02
N THR A 301 2.07 -20.41 -13.19
CA THR A 301 1.35 -20.40 -14.46
C THR A 301 0.91 -21.81 -14.84
N VAL A 302 -0.39 -21.98 -15.02
CA VAL A 302 -1.02 -23.23 -15.44
C VAL A 302 -1.74 -23.01 -16.77
N THR A 303 -1.47 -23.87 -17.75
CA THR A 303 -2.18 -23.89 -19.04
C THR A 303 -3.37 -24.85 -18.98
N VAL A 304 -4.58 -24.36 -19.23
CA VAL A 304 -5.79 -25.16 -19.37
C VAL A 304 -6.21 -25.20 -20.84
N PHE A 305 -6.39 -26.41 -21.38
CA PHE A 305 -6.78 -26.63 -22.76
C PHE A 305 -8.27 -26.93 -22.87
N ALA A 306 -8.89 -26.53 -23.99
CA ALA A 306 -10.30 -26.79 -24.28
C ALA A 306 -10.67 -28.29 -24.23
N ASP A 307 -9.71 -29.18 -24.49
CA ASP A 307 -9.88 -30.64 -24.46
C ASP A 307 -9.89 -31.24 -23.04
N GLY A 308 -9.65 -30.43 -22.00
CA GLY A 308 -9.58 -30.87 -20.61
C GLY A 308 -8.17 -31.21 -20.12
N ARG A 309 -7.13 -31.09 -20.95
CA ARG A 309 -5.75 -31.12 -20.45
C ARG A 309 -5.47 -29.88 -19.60
N VAL A 310 -4.62 -30.10 -18.61
CA VAL A 310 -4.05 -29.05 -17.77
C VAL A 310 -2.55 -29.31 -17.69
N GLU A 311 -1.71 -28.32 -17.93
CA GLU A 311 -0.26 -28.45 -17.97
C GLU A 311 0.39 -27.30 -17.19
N TRP A 312 1.49 -27.58 -16.51
CA TRP A 312 2.28 -26.62 -15.73
C TRP A 312 3.74 -27.11 -15.73
N ALA A 313 4.71 -26.27 -15.33
CA ALA A 313 6.11 -26.69 -15.36
C ALA A 313 6.40 -27.75 -14.28
N GLU A 314 7.43 -28.57 -14.50
CA GLU A 314 7.80 -29.60 -13.54
C GLU A 314 8.14 -28.96 -12.19
N ASP A 315 7.63 -29.54 -11.10
CA ASP A 315 7.76 -29.08 -9.71
C ASP A 315 6.97 -27.83 -9.28
N ASP A 316 6.24 -27.15 -10.17
CA ASP A 316 5.47 -25.95 -9.79
C ASP A 316 4.28 -26.25 -8.87
N VAL A 317 3.67 -27.43 -9.02
CA VAL A 317 2.50 -27.85 -8.24
C VAL A 317 2.85 -29.05 -7.36
N PRO A 318 2.56 -29.01 -6.04
CA PRO A 318 2.78 -30.15 -5.16
C PRO A 318 2.11 -31.43 -5.68
N ALA A 319 2.86 -32.52 -5.76
CA ALA A 319 2.40 -33.76 -6.37
C ALA A 319 1.17 -34.38 -5.68
N ASP A 320 0.99 -34.11 -4.38
CA ASP A 320 -0.18 -34.55 -3.60
C ASP A 320 -1.44 -33.69 -3.87
N GLN A 321 -1.27 -32.49 -4.44
CA GLN A 321 -2.37 -31.58 -4.80
C GLN A 321 -2.71 -31.62 -6.30
N ALA A 322 -1.83 -32.17 -7.14
CA ALA A 322 -1.96 -32.17 -8.60
C ALA A 322 -3.32 -32.64 -9.13
N ASP A 323 -3.85 -33.76 -8.61
CA ASP A 323 -5.14 -34.31 -9.07
C ASP A 323 -6.32 -33.40 -8.67
N ARG A 324 -6.26 -32.81 -7.47
CA ARG A 324 -7.27 -31.85 -6.98
C ARG A 324 -7.28 -30.61 -7.85
N ILE A 325 -6.11 -30.00 -8.07
CA ILE A 325 -5.96 -28.77 -8.85
C ILE A 325 -6.45 -28.98 -10.29
N ARG A 326 -6.12 -30.11 -10.93
CA ARG A 326 -6.66 -30.47 -12.26
C ARG A 326 -8.18 -30.52 -12.26
N ALA A 327 -8.77 -31.21 -11.28
CA ALA A 327 -10.22 -31.34 -11.19
C ALA A 327 -10.89 -29.97 -10.98
N ASP A 328 -10.35 -29.14 -10.10
CA ASP A 328 -10.88 -27.81 -9.78
C ASP A 328 -10.80 -26.88 -11.00
N LEU A 329 -9.67 -26.84 -11.72
CA LEU A 329 -9.50 -26.00 -12.92
C LEU A 329 -10.40 -26.45 -14.08
N VAL A 330 -10.51 -27.76 -14.30
CA VAL A 330 -11.43 -28.33 -15.31
C VAL A 330 -12.88 -27.99 -14.96
N GLN A 331 -13.25 -28.09 -13.67
CA GLN A 331 -14.58 -27.75 -13.20
C GLN A 331 -14.88 -26.25 -13.34
N ALA A 332 -13.92 -25.37 -13.02
CA ALA A 332 -14.08 -23.93 -13.03
C ALA A 332 -14.20 -23.36 -14.46
N THR A 333 -13.34 -23.82 -15.38
CA THR A 333 -13.27 -23.33 -16.76
C THR A 333 -14.24 -24.04 -17.71
N GLY A 334 -14.79 -25.19 -17.30
CA GLY A 334 -15.59 -26.04 -18.18
C GLY A 334 -14.76 -26.81 -19.22
N ALA A 335 -13.44 -26.85 -19.10
CA ALA A 335 -12.55 -27.60 -20.00
C ALA A 335 -12.99 -29.07 -20.17
N GLY A 336 -12.83 -29.62 -21.37
CA GLY A 336 -13.33 -30.96 -21.72
C GLY A 336 -14.85 -31.01 -22.02
N HIS A 337 -15.57 -29.90 -21.83
CA HIS A 337 -16.97 -29.74 -22.23
C HIS A 337 -17.10 -28.56 -23.21
N PRO A 338 -17.18 -28.80 -24.54
CA PRO A 338 -17.08 -27.74 -25.54
C PRO A 338 -18.04 -26.57 -25.34
N GLU A 339 -19.29 -26.83 -24.97
CA GLU A 339 -20.29 -25.78 -24.72
C GLU A 339 -19.93 -24.94 -23.49
N ARG A 340 -19.50 -25.57 -22.39
CA ARG A 340 -19.12 -24.84 -21.16
C ARG A 340 -17.84 -24.04 -21.32
N TRP A 341 -16.87 -24.59 -22.07
CA TRP A 341 -15.64 -23.89 -22.39
C TRP A 341 -15.91 -22.67 -23.28
N ALA A 342 -16.77 -22.82 -24.30
CA ALA A 342 -17.19 -21.71 -25.15
C ALA A 342 -17.91 -20.63 -24.32
N ASP A 343 -18.86 -21.01 -23.48
CA ASP A 343 -19.58 -20.06 -22.60
C ASP A 343 -18.61 -19.34 -21.64
N TRP A 344 -17.66 -20.07 -21.02
CA TRP A 344 -16.70 -19.48 -20.09
C TRP A 344 -15.73 -18.51 -20.79
N THR A 345 -15.17 -18.92 -21.93
CA THR A 345 -14.26 -18.06 -22.70
C THR A 345 -14.94 -16.87 -23.37
N GLU A 346 -16.21 -17.00 -23.78
CA GLU A 346 -17.00 -15.86 -24.27
C GLU A 346 -17.18 -14.80 -23.18
N ASN A 347 -17.53 -15.22 -21.96
CA ASN A 347 -17.64 -14.29 -20.83
C ASN A 347 -16.31 -13.62 -20.51
N LEU A 348 -15.21 -14.39 -20.45
CA LEU A 348 -13.86 -13.84 -20.24
C LEU A 348 -13.50 -12.75 -21.27
N LEU A 349 -13.73 -13.03 -22.56
CA LEU A 349 -13.41 -12.11 -23.64
C LEU A 349 -14.25 -10.83 -23.61
N LEU A 350 -15.54 -10.95 -23.30
CA LEU A 350 -16.41 -9.79 -23.18
C LEU A 350 -16.07 -8.95 -21.94
N GLU A 351 -15.79 -9.58 -20.81
CA GLU A 351 -15.40 -8.87 -19.58
C GLU A 351 -14.11 -8.06 -19.77
N LEU A 352 -13.14 -8.58 -20.53
CA LEU A 352 -11.86 -7.91 -20.73
C LEU A 352 -11.89 -6.83 -21.83
N PHE A 353 -12.56 -7.11 -22.96
CA PHE A 353 -12.41 -6.25 -24.15
C PHE A 353 -13.66 -5.44 -24.51
N ALA A 354 -14.85 -5.77 -24.00
CA ALA A 354 -16.08 -5.13 -24.49
C ALA A 354 -16.25 -3.67 -24.04
N ASP A 355 -15.58 -3.25 -22.97
CA ASP A 355 -15.61 -1.85 -22.54
C ASP A 355 -14.84 -0.93 -23.52
N GLU A 356 -13.68 -1.40 -24.01
CA GLU A 356 -12.86 -0.67 -24.99
C GLU A 356 -13.34 -0.88 -26.44
N TYR A 357 -13.89 -2.07 -26.72
CA TYR A 357 -14.43 -2.46 -28.03
C TYR A 357 -15.91 -2.88 -27.93
N PRO A 358 -16.85 -1.92 -27.72
CA PRO A 358 -18.27 -2.23 -27.46
C PRO A 358 -18.97 -3.03 -28.55
N ASP A 359 -18.48 -2.97 -29.79
CA ASP A 359 -19.01 -3.70 -30.92
C ASP A 359 -18.80 -5.21 -30.84
N LEU A 360 -17.95 -5.69 -29.92
CA LEU A 360 -17.86 -7.12 -29.59
C LEU A 360 -19.17 -7.66 -29.00
N ASN A 361 -19.96 -6.85 -28.29
CA ASN A 361 -21.28 -7.25 -27.79
C ASN A 361 -22.31 -7.51 -28.89
N GLU A 362 -22.04 -7.05 -30.12
CA GLU A 362 -22.93 -7.21 -31.27
C GLU A 362 -22.58 -8.46 -32.10
N VAL A 363 -21.47 -9.13 -31.79
CA VAL A 363 -21.03 -10.34 -32.49
C VAL A 363 -21.86 -11.54 -32.02
N GLU A 364 -22.51 -12.25 -32.95
CA GLU A 364 -23.36 -13.41 -32.61
C GLU A 364 -22.58 -14.59 -32.02
N THR A 365 -21.30 -14.74 -32.35
CA THR A 365 -20.44 -15.82 -31.84
C THR A 365 -18.99 -15.39 -31.86
N LEU A 366 -18.36 -15.29 -30.69
CA LEU A 366 -16.92 -15.01 -30.58
C LEU A 366 -16.09 -16.27 -30.93
N PRO A 367 -14.86 -16.09 -31.45
CA PRO A 367 -13.93 -17.20 -31.60
C PRO A 367 -13.62 -17.80 -30.23
N VAL A 368 -13.51 -19.13 -30.17
CA VAL A 368 -13.27 -19.87 -28.93
C VAL A 368 -11.78 -20.23 -28.84
N PRO A 369 -11.05 -19.76 -27.81
CA PRO A 369 -9.66 -20.13 -27.57
C PRO A 369 -9.47 -21.65 -27.44
N THR A 370 -8.33 -22.17 -27.88
CA THR A 370 -7.95 -23.58 -27.70
C THR A 370 -7.27 -23.85 -26.37
N ALA A 371 -6.67 -22.83 -25.75
CA ALA A 371 -6.15 -22.87 -24.39
C ALA A 371 -6.08 -21.46 -23.76
N VAL A 372 -6.04 -21.44 -22.43
CA VAL A 372 -5.84 -20.24 -21.59
C VAL A 372 -4.77 -20.54 -20.54
N ARG A 373 -3.88 -19.58 -20.29
CA ARG A 373 -2.94 -19.58 -19.17
C ARG A 373 -3.57 -18.84 -18.00
N LEU A 374 -3.46 -19.47 -16.85
CA LEU A 374 -3.99 -19.01 -15.57
C LEU A 374 -2.83 -18.91 -14.60
N ASP A 375 -2.71 -17.77 -13.92
CA ASP A 375 -1.76 -17.58 -12.85
C ASP A 375 -2.44 -17.87 -11.51
N ILE A 376 -1.90 -18.83 -10.77
CA ILE A 376 -2.47 -19.31 -9.51
C ILE A 376 -1.53 -18.92 -8.37
N PRO A 377 -2.00 -18.18 -7.36
CA PRO A 377 -1.24 -17.90 -6.15
C PRO A 377 -0.72 -19.19 -5.50
N VAL A 378 0.57 -19.24 -5.14
CA VAL A 378 1.21 -20.45 -4.57
C VAL A 378 0.51 -20.93 -3.29
N ASP A 379 0.00 -20.00 -2.47
CA ASP A 379 -0.76 -20.31 -1.26
C ASP A 379 -2.08 -21.05 -1.57
N ALA A 380 -2.77 -20.67 -2.65
CA ALA A 380 -4.02 -21.31 -3.10
C ALA A 380 -3.83 -22.76 -3.60
N LEU A 381 -2.61 -23.16 -3.98
CA LEU A 381 -2.31 -24.55 -4.37
C LEU A 381 -2.47 -25.54 -3.21
N THR A 382 -2.33 -25.07 -1.97
CA THR A 382 -2.44 -25.91 -0.76
C THR A 382 -3.72 -25.69 0.03
N ASP A 383 -4.49 -24.63 -0.29
CA ASP A 383 -5.76 -24.35 0.37
C ASP A 383 -6.87 -25.31 -0.07
N ALA A 384 -7.84 -25.53 0.82
CA ALA A 384 -9.01 -26.37 0.59
C ALA A 384 -10.13 -25.63 -0.16
N ASP A 385 -10.00 -24.31 -0.34
CA ASP A 385 -10.99 -23.50 -1.03
C ASP A 385 -10.95 -23.70 -2.57
N PRO A 386 -12.07 -23.50 -3.29
CA PRO A 386 -12.12 -23.71 -4.74
C PRO A 386 -11.25 -22.69 -5.51
N LEU A 387 -10.43 -23.19 -6.45
CA LEU A 387 -9.51 -22.34 -7.24
C LEU A 387 -10.20 -21.29 -8.12
N ALA A 388 -11.49 -21.46 -8.45
CA ALA A 388 -12.28 -20.51 -9.22
C ALA A 388 -12.34 -19.09 -8.64
N GLN A 389 -11.93 -18.91 -7.39
CA GLN A 389 -11.90 -17.61 -6.69
C GLN A 389 -10.49 -17.04 -6.55
N ALA A 390 -9.47 -17.77 -7.02
CA ALA A 390 -8.07 -17.48 -6.74
C ALA A 390 -7.20 -17.30 -7.99
N PHE A 391 -7.51 -17.96 -9.12
CA PHE A 391 -6.71 -17.81 -10.33
C PHE A 391 -7.02 -16.51 -11.08
N ILE A 392 -6.05 -16.07 -11.87
CA ILE A 392 -6.14 -14.91 -12.76
C ILE A 392 -5.85 -15.39 -14.18
N GLU A 393 -6.69 -15.04 -15.15
CA GLU A 393 -6.42 -15.29 -16.57
C GLU A 393 -5.35 -14.34 -17.07
N SER A 394 -4.28 -14.85 -17.69
CA SER A 394 -3.15 -14.03 -18.15
C SER A 394 -2.96 -14.04 -19.66
N GLU A 395 -3.03 -15.20 -20.30
CA GLU A 395 -2.87 -15.30 -21.76
C GLU A 395 -3.86 -16.30 -22.35
N LEU A 396 -4.18 -16.13 -23.63
CA LEU A 396 -4.95 -17.12 -24.40
C LEU A 396 -4.33 -17.43 -25.75
N THR A 397 -4.76 -18.53 -26.35
CA THR A 397 -4.37 -18.89 -27.71
C THR A 397 -5.56 -19.47 -28.46
N PHE A 398 -5.72 -19.08 -29.74
CA PHE A 398 -6.75 -19.61 -30.63
C PHE A 398 -6.24 -20.77 -31.51
N ASP A 399 -4.93 -20.86 -31.71
CA ASP A 399 -4.28 -21.84 -32.60
C ASP A 399 -3.40 -22.86 -31.84
N GLY A 400 -3.12 -22.61 -30.56
CA GLY A 400 -2.22 -23.41 -29.72
C GLY A 400 -0.75 -23.06 -29.88
N GLU A 401 -0.40 -22.09 -30.73
CA GLU A 401 0.97 -21.68 -31.03
C GLU A 401 1.22 -20.21 -30.66
N THR A 402 0.28 -19.33 -30.99
CA THR A 402 0.33 -17.89 -30.75
C THR A 402 -0.39 -17.56 -29.45
N TRP A 403 0.33 -17.00 -28.48
CA TRP A 403 -0.20 -16.56 -27.19
C TRP A 403 -0.43 -15.06 -27.20
N HIS A 404 -1.60 -14.65 -26.72
CA HIS A 404 -2.00 -13.26 -26.59
C HIS A 404 -2.15 -12.94 -25.11
N ASP A 405 -1.41 -11.94 -24.67
CA ASP A 405 -1.56 -11.34 -23.35
C ASP A 405 -2.92 -10.65 -23.26
N LEU A 406 -3.70 -11.00 -22.23
CA LEU A 406 -5.04 -10.50 -21.99
C LEU A 406 -5.08 -9.05 -21.50
N TYR A 407 -3.95 -8.52 -21.02
CA TYR A 407 -3.82 -7.16 -20.49
C TYR A 407 -2.97 -6.25 -21.38
N ALA A 408 -2.56 -6.72 -22.56
CA ALA A 408 -1.93 -5.89 -23.56
C ALA A 408 -2.95 -4.91 -24.18
N GLU A 409 -2.48 -3.71 -24.57
CA GLU A 409 -3.33 -2.67 -25.19
C GLU A 409 -3.91 -3.07 -26.56
N GLU A 410 -3.44 -4.17 -27.16
CA GLU A 410 -3.82 -4.59 -28.51
C GLU A 410 -4.88 -5.70 -28.50
N LEU A 411 -6.01 -5.47 -29.18
CA LEU A 411 -7.03 -6.49 -29.40
C LEU A 411 -6.48 -7.65 -30.28
N PRO A 412 -6.61 -8.93 -29.86
CA PRO A 412 -6.23 -10.08 -30.67
C PRO A 412 -6.85 -10.05 -32.08
N ALA A 413 -6.05 -10.43 -33.09
CA ALA A 413 -6.45 -10.34 -34.49
C ALA A 413 -7.71 -11.17 -34.81
N GLU A 414 -7.90 -12.29 -34.12
CA GLU A 414 -9.05 -13.18 -34.20
C GLU A 414 -10.33 -12.47 -33.75
N LEU A 415 -10.26 -11.67 -32.69
CA LEU A 415 -11.38 -10.85 -32.23
C LEU A 415 -11.60 -9.67 -33.17
N SER A 416 -10.52 -9.02 -33.61
CA SER A 416 -10.63 -7.93 -34.58
C SER A 416 -11.27 -8.37 -35.90
N ALA A 417 -11.09 -9.63 -36.31
CA ALA A 417 -11.60 -10.15 -37.58
C ALA A 417 -13.12 -10.41 -37.57
N VAL A 418 -13.73 -10.63 -36.40
CA VAL A 418 -15.17 -10.89 -36.26
C VAL A 418 -16.00 -9.64 -35.97
N ARG A 419 -15.33 -8.51 -35.69
CA ARG A 419 -15.99 -7.22 -35.48
C ARG A 419 -16.77 -6.77 -36.71
N PRO A 420 -17.95 -6.14 -36.55
CA PRO A 420 -18.65 -5.54 -37.66
C PRO A 420 -17.78 -4.46 -38.31
N LEU A 421 -17.54 -4.56 -39.63
CA LEU A 421 -16.87 -3.51 -40.39
C LEU A 421 -17.75 -2.25 -40.35
N ASN A 422 -17.26 -1.19 -39.69
CA ASN A 422 -17.84 0.15 -39.80
C ASN A 422 -17.69 0.72 -41.22
#